data_AF-A0A497M5Q7-F1
#
_entry.id   AF-A0A497M5Q7-F1
#
_cell.length_a   1.000
_cell.length_b   1.000
_cell.length_c   1.000
_cell.angle_alpha   90.00
_cell.angle_beta   90.00
_cell.angle_gamma   90.00
#
_symmetry.space_group_name_H-M   'P 1'
#
loop_
_entity.id
_entity.type
_entity.pdbx_description
1 polymer ?
#
loop_
_entity_poly.entity_id
_entity_poly.type
_entity_poly.pdbx_seq_one_letter_code
_entity_poly.pdbx_strand_id
1 'polypeptide(L)'
;MAEYHFTTPISEEQVKLLKIGDFLFISGTVLSLRDAGHRRALEYLNKGKPLPVNFSGMALYHVGPVVKREGDRWRVLSAGPTTSARLEMYEAEFIEKTGVRVIIGKGGMGSKTTEACRRFGAVYTIFT
;
A
#
# COMPACT_ATOMS: atom_id res chain seq x y z
N MET A 1 -6.60 -5.49 -21.40
CA MET A 1 -6.59 -5.57 -19.93
C MET A 1 -6.29 -7.00 -19.59
N ALA A 2 -5.16 -7.26 -18.96
CA ALA A 2 -4.80 -8.58 -18.45
C ALA A 2 -5.24 -8.71 -16.98
N GLU A 3 -5.32 -9.94 -16.51
CA GLU A 3 -5.65 -10.28 -15.13
C GLU A 3 -4.43 -10.92 -14.46
N TYR A 4 -4.10 -10.47 -13.26
CA TYR A 4 -2.98 -10.97 -12.46
C TYR A 4 -3.45 -11.38 -11.07
N HIS A 5 -2.90 -12.47 -10.56
CA HIS A 5 -3.12 -12.97 -9.22
C HIS A 5 -1.79 -13.03 -8.48
N PHE A 6 -1.56 -12.10 -7.55
CA PHE A 6 -0.35 -12.08 -6.75
C PHE A 6 -0.63 -12.48 -5.31
N THR A 7 0.35 -13.13 -4.68
CA THR A 7 0.33 -13.42 -3.24
C THR A 7 1.47 -12.64 -2.59
N THR A 8 1.22 -11.98 -1.46
CA THR A 8 2.30 -11.27 -0.74
C THR A 8 3.25 -12.27 -0.05
N PRO A 9 4.58 -12.01 -0.03
CA PRO A 9 5.27 -10.84 -0.60
C PRO A 9 5.36 -10.85 -2.13
N ILE A 10 5.19 -9.67 -2.72
CA ILE A 10 5.22 -9.40 -4.16
C ILE A 10 6.64 -8.94 -4.53
N SER A 11 7.19 -9.47 -5.61
CA SER A 11 8.50 -9.06 -6.14
C SER A 11 8.42 -7.81 -7.01
N GLU A 12 9.55 -7.15 -7.23
CA GLU A 12 9.61 -6.00 -8.15
C GLU A 12 9.34 -6.42 -9.60
N GLU A 13 9.81 -7.61 -9.97
CA GLU A 13 9.64 -8.23 -11.28
C GLU A 13 8.16 -8.44 -11.58
N GLN A 14 7.39 -8.93 -10.61
CA GLN A 14 5.93 -9.07 -10.74
C GLN A 14 5.26 -7.72 -10.98
N VAL A 15 5.63 -6.69 -10.21
CA VAL A 15 5.08 -5.34 -10.37
C VAL A 15 5.35 -4.78 -11.77
N LYS A 16 6.55 -5.02 -12.32
CA LYS A 16 6.95 -4.56 -13.67
C LYS A 16 6.18 -5.21 -14.82
N LEU A 17 5.47 -6.33 -14.59
CA LEU A 17 4.59 -6.94 -15.59
C LEU A 17 3.31 -6.14 -15.81
N LEU A 18 2.87 -5.39 -14.79
CA LEU A 18 1.59 -4.70 -14.78
C LEU A 18 1.60 -3.49 -15.72
N LYS A 19 0.50 -3.30 -16.43
CA LYS A 19 0.23 -2.11 -17.23
C LYS A 19 -1.00 -1.38 -16.69
N ILE A 20 -1.10 -0.09 -16.98
CA ILE A 20 -2.27 0.71 -16.63
C ILE A 20 -3.51 0.08 -17.27
N GLY A 21 -4.55 -0.15 -16.45
CA GLY A 21 -5.80 -0.77 -16.86
C GLY A 21 -5.86 -2.29 -16.69
N ASP A 22 -4.78 -2.94 -16.24
CA ASP A 22 -4.82 -4.35 -15.85
C ASP A 22 -5.54 -4.55 -14.50
N PHE A 23 -6.10 -5.74 -14.30
CA PHE A 23 -6.72 -6.15 -13.05
C PHE A 23 -5.73 -6.93 -12.20
N LEU A 24 -5.66 -6.61 -10.91
CA LEU A 24 -4.80 -7.26 -9.95
C LEU A 24 -5.62 -7.77 -8.75
N PHE A 25 -5.64 -9.07 -8.57
CA PHE A 25 -6.16 -9.74 -7.38
C PHE A 25 -5.00 -10.08 -6.44
N ILE A 26 -5.18 -9.78 -5.15
CA ILE A 26 -4.14 -9.98 -4.13
C ILE A 26 -4.63 -10.96 -3.09
N SER A 27 -3.84 -11.99 -2.87
CA SER A 27 -3.99 -12.96 -1.78
C SER A 27 -2.88 -12.80 -0.74
N GLY A 28 -3.12 -13.31 0.47
CA GLY A 28 -2.15 -13.26 1.58
C GLY A 28 -2.36 -12.08 2.52
N THR A 29 -1.27 -11.52 3.03
CA THR A 29 -1.31 -10.42 4.01
C THR A 29 -1.38 -9.07 3.30
N VAL A 30 -2.35 -8.24 3.68
CA VAL A 30 -2.49 -6.85 3.25
C VAL A 30 -2.40 -5.95 4.48
N LEU A 31 -1.56 -4.92 4.41
CA LEU A 31 -1.33 -4.00 5.52
C LEU A 31 -2.20 -2.76 5.37
N SER A 32 -2.97 -2.39 6.39
CA SER A 32 -3.74 -1.13 6.37
C SER A 32 -2.92 0.03 6.94
N LEU A 33 -2.85 1.14 6.22
CA LEU A 33 -2.25 2.38 6.73
C LEU A 33 -2.91 3.59 6.07
N ARG A 34 -3.03 4.70 6.81
CA ARG A 34 -3.53 5.97 6.27
C ARG A 34 -2.77 7.16 6.89
N ASP A 35 -3.33 8.35 6.79
CA ASP A 35 -2.75 9.66 7.14
C ASP A 35 -1.81 9.65 8.36
N ALA A 36 -2.33 9.38 9.57
CA ALA A 36 -1.54 9.39 10.80
C ALA A 36 -0.48 8.28 10.87
N GLY A 37 -0.76 7.14 10.23
CA GLY A 37 0.16 6.02 10.15
C GLY A 37 1.37 6.30 9.28
N HIS A 38 1.16 6.90 8.10
CA HIS A 38 2.25 7.33 7.20
C HIS A 38 3.16 8.35 7.88
N ARG A 39 2.56 9.40 8.47
CA ARG A 39 3.32 10.42 9.20
C ARG A 39 4.19 9.80 10.29
N ARG A 40 3.63 8.94 11.13
CA ARG A 40 4.38 8.28 12.22
C ARG A 40 5.46 7.34 11.69
N ALA A 41 5.18 6.60 10.62
CA ALA A 41 6.15 5.69 10.02
C ALA A 41 7.36 6.45 9.48
N LEU A 42 7.14 7.53 8.73
CA LEU A 42 8.21 8.38 8.21
C LEU A 42 8.98 9.09 9.33
N GLU A 43 8.29 9.58 10.37
CA GLU A 43 8.94 10.13 11.57
C GLU A 43 9.91 9.13 12.23
N TYR A 44 9.58 7.84 12.25
CA TYR A 44 10.44 6.79 12.78
C TYR A 44 11.62 6.50 11.84
N LEU A 45 11.34 6.28 10.56
CA LEU A 45 12.38 5.98 9.56
C LEU A 45 13.40 7.11 9.42
N ASN A 46 12.95 8.37 9.49
CA ASN A 46 13.83 9.54 9.44
C ASN A 46 14.70 9.72 10.68
N LYS A 47 14.34 9.06 11.78
CA LYS A 47 15.16 8.97 13.00
C LYS A 47 16.00 7.69 13.06
N GLY A 48 16.05 6.91 11.98
CA GLY A 48 16.74 5.61 11.94
C GLY A 48 16.12 4.55 12.85
N LYS A 49 14.84 4.72 13.25
CA LYS A 49 14.14 3.76 14.11
C LYS A 49 13.43 2.68 13.28
N PRO A 50 13.42 1.43 13.74
CA PRO A 50 12.71 0.37 13.05
C PRO A 50 11.19 0.57 13.15
N LEU A 51 10.47 0.12 12.12
CA LEU A 51 9.01 0.01 12.15
C LEU A 51 8.60 -1.32 12.82
N PRO A 52 7.42 -1.37 13.46
CA PRO A 52 6.91 -2.61 14.06
C PRO A 52 6.43 -3.64 13.03
N VAL A 53 6.40 -3.25 11.74
CA VAL A 53 5.94 -4.07 10.62
C VAL A 53 6.88 -3.84 9.44
N ASN A 54 7.20 -4.91 8.70
CA ASN A 54 7.95 -4.83 7.45
C ASN A 54 6.98 -4.63 6.27
N PHE A 55 7.18 -3.56 5.50
CA PHE A 55 6.36 -3.23 4.33
C PHE A 55 6.99 -3.71 3.02
N SER A 56 8.25 -4.20 3.05
CA SER A 56 8.94 -4.68 1.85
C SER A 56 8.18 -5.82 1.19
N GLY A 57 7.86 -5.67 -0.09
CA GLY A 57 7.08 -6.66 -0.84
C GLY A 57 5.58 -6.68 -0.50
N MET A 58 5.09 -5.84 0.40
CA MET A 58 3.70 -5.90 0.84
C MET A 58 2.75 -5.11 -0.05
N ALA A 59 1.48 -5.46 0.05
CA ALA A 59 0.37 -4.66 -0.42
C ALA A 59 -0.13 -3.78 0.75
N LEU A 60 -0.08 -2.47 0.54
CA LEU A 60 -0.56 -1.45 1.46
C LEU A 60 -1.94 -0.97 1.03
N TYR A 61 -2.91 -1.04 1.94
CA TYR A 61 -4.26 -0.59 1.70
C TYR A 61 -4.57 0.71 2.44
N HIS A 62 -4.90 1.75 1.68
CA HIS A 62 -5.39 3.03 2.20
C HIS A 62 -6.82 2.88 2.69
N VAL A 63 -6.96 2.42 3.93
CA VAL A 63 -8.25 2.11 4.56
C VAL A 63 -8.26 2.47 6.05
N GLY A 64 -9.42 2.87 6.54
CA GLY A 64 -9.74 2.87 7.97
C GLY A 64 -10.78 1.79 8.23
N PRO A 65 -10.37 0.55 8.53
CA PRO A 65 -11.31 -0.56 8.61
C PRO A 65 -12.19 -0.46 9.87
N VAL A 66 -13.42 -0.92 9.75
CA VAL A 66 -14.28 -1.18 10.92
C VAL A 66 -13.96 -2.59 11.40
N VAL A 67 -13.43 -2.70 12.61
CA VAL A 67 -13.01 -3.96 13.22
C VAL A 67 -13.80 -4.24 14.49
N LYS A 68 -14.13 -5.52 14.69
CA LYS A 68 -14.81 -6.02 15.88
C LYS A 68 -13.95 -7.08 16.54
N ARG A 69 -13.86 -7.03 17.87
CA ARG A 69 -13.23 -8.11 18.64
C ARG A 69 -14.23 -9.25 18.85
N GLU A 70 -13.83 -10.46 18.51
CA GLU A 70 -14.59 -11.70 18.70
C GLU A 70 -13.71 -12.66 19.49
N GLY A 71 -13.91 -12.69 20.82
CA GLY A 71 -13.03 -13.42 21.74
C GLY A 71 -11.62 -12.81 21.78
N ASP A 72 -10.63 -13.63 21.43
CA ASP A 72 -9.21 -13.30 21.32
C ASP A 72 -8.82 -12.80 19.92
N ARG A 73 -9.74 -12.81 18.95
CA ARG A 73 -9.48 -12.44 17.56
C ARG A 73 -10.13 -11.11 17.18
N TRP A 74 -9.60 -10.51 16.13
CA TRP A 74 -10.20 -9.34 15.47
C TRP A 74 -10.77 -9.77 14.12
N ARG A 75 -11.99 -9.32 13.84
CA ARG A 75 -12.66 -9.51 12.56
C ARG A 75 -12.87 -8.17 11.89
N VAL A 76 -12.47 -8.07 10.63
CA VAL A 76 -12.78 -6.92 9.77
C VAL A 76 -14.24 -7.04 9.32
N LEU A 77 -15.06 -6.05 9.65
CA LEU A 77 -16.47 -5.99 9.25
C LEU A 77 -16.64 -5.21 7.94
N SER A 78 -15.85 -4.15 7.76
CA SER A 78 -15.85 -3.33 6.56
C SER A 78 -14.47 -2.72 6.32
N ALA A 79 -14.06 -2.67 5.06
CA ALA A 79 -12.77 -2.16 4.64
C ALA A 79 -12.88 -1.44 3.29
N GLY A 80 -13.72 -0.41 3.21
CA GLY A 80 -13.81 0.45 2.01
C GLY A 80 -12.62 1.43 1.89
N PRO A 81 -12.15 1.74 0.68
CA PRO A 81 -10.95 2.55 0.47
C PRO A 81 -11.15 4.02 0.89
N THR A 82 -10.08 4.67 1.30
CA THR A 82 -10.01 6.12 1.49
C THR A 82 -9.28 6.81 0.33
N THR A 83 -9.54 8.10 0.17
CA THR A 83 -8.92 8.93 -0.89
C THR A 83 -7.42 8.98 -0.71
N SER A 84 -6.68 8.43 -1.68
CA SER A 84 -5.23 8.28 -1.61
C SER A 84 -4.49 9.59 -1.87
N ALA A 85 -5.08 10.53 -2.62
CA ALA A 85 -4.49 11.85 -2.85
C ALA A 85 -4.11 12.62 -1.55
N ARG A 86 -4.75 12.33 -0.41
CA ARG A 86 -4.36 12.91 0.89
C ARG A 86 -2.97 12.45 1.37
N LEU A 87 -2.48 11.33 0.83
CA LEU A 87 -1.21 10.70 1.19
C LEU A 87 -0.08 11.05 0.22
N GLU A 88 -0.36 11.81 -0.85
CA GLU A 88 0.63 12.20 -1.87
C GLU A 88 1.88 12.88 -1.27
N MET A 89 1.70 13.63 -0.17
CA MET A 89 2.82 14.29 0.51
C MET A 89 3.77 13.32 1.24
N TYR A 90 3.36 12.07 1.47
CA TYR A 90 4.13 11.05 2.19
C TYR A 90 4.56 9.89 1.28
N GLU A 91 3.75 9.53 0.28
CA GLU A 91 3.86 8.24 -0.39
C GLU A 91 5.20 8.03 -1.11
N ALA A 92 5.73 9.05 -1.78
CA ALA A 92 6.98 8.93 -2.52
C ALA A 92 8.15 8.54 -1.61
N GLU A 93 8.27 9.18 -0.46
CA GLU A 93 9.28 8.89 0.57
C GLU A 93 9.00 7.55 1.25
N PHE A 94 7.72 7.21 1.44
CA PHE A 94 7.31 5.94 2.02
C PHE A 94 7.70 4.77 1.11
N ILE A 95 7.43 4.85 -0.20
CA ILE A 95 7.85 3.86 -1.19
C ILE A 95 9.36 3.65 -1.14
N GLU A 96 10.12 4.74 -1.25
CA GLU A 96 11.58 4.72 -1.24
C GLU A 96 12.15 4.00 -0.01
N LYS A 97 11.65 4.35 1.19
CA LYS A 97 12.22 3.85 2.45
C LYS A 97 11.72 2.47 2.86
N THR A 98 10.60 2.02 2.33
CA THR A 98 9.93 0.80 2.80
C THR A 98 9.95 -0.35 1.81
N GLY A 99 10.10 -0.08 0.51
CA GLY A 99 10.02 -1.10 -0.53
C GLY A 99 8.62 -1.74 -0.66
N VAL A 100 7.57 -1.03 -0.24
CA VAL A 100 6.18 -1.43 -0.53
C VAL A 100 5.98 -1.57 -2.04
N ARG A 101 5.21 -2.59 -2.46
CA ARG A 101 5.07 -2.94 -3.88
C ARG A 101 3.74 -2.56 -4.47
N VAL A 102 2.67 -2.67 -3.69
CA VAL A 102 1.33 -2.32 -4.16
C VAL A 102 0.68 -1.39 -3.17
N ILE A 103 0.12 -0.29 -3.67
CA ILE A 103 -0.65 0.68 -2.90
C ILE A 103 -2.08 0.65 -3.42
N ILE A 104 -3.02 0.30 -2.57
CA ILE A 104 -4.44 0.13 -2.92
C ILE A 104 -5.22 1.31 -2.34
N GLY A 105 -6.09 1.94 -3.12
CA GLY A 105 -6.98 2.97 -2.59
C GLY A 105 -8.00 3.50 -3.60
N LYS A 106 -8.38 4.78 -3.47
CA LYS A 106 -9.27 5.46 -4.43
C LYS A 106 -8.85 6.89 -4.72
N GLY A 107 -9.30 7.43 -5.85
CA GLY A 107 -9.15 8.85 -6.20
C GLY A 107 -7.80 9.24 -6.78
N GLY A 108 -6.88 8.29 -7.00
CA GLY A 108 -5.60 8.54 -7.65
C GLY A 108 -4.52 9.10 -6.71
N MET A 109 -3.33 9.27 -7.29
CA MET A 109 -2.13 9.83 -6.67
C MET A 109 -1.50 10.87 -7.61
N GLY A 110 -0.62 11.70 -7.08
CA GLY A 110 0.06 12.77 -7.81
C GLY A 110 1.39 12.33 -8.45
N SER A 111 2.08 13.31 -9.03
CA SER A 111 3.29 13.08 -9.83
C SER A 111 4.49 12.59 -9.00
N LYS A 112 4.57 12.94 -7.71
CA LYS A 112 5.68 12.47 -6.87
C LYS A 112 5.57 10.97 -6.65
N THR A 113 4.36 10.50 -6.36
CA THR A 113 4.08 9.06 -6.22
C THR A 113 4.30 8.33 -7.52
N THR A 114 3.83 8.87 -8.66
CA THR A 114 4.07 8.28 -9.98
C THR A 114 5.56 8.08 -10.25
N GLU A 115 6.39 9.08 -9.97
CA GLU A 115 7.83 8.98 -10.17
C GLU A 115 8.48 7.99 -9.19
N ALA A 116 8.03 7.96 -7.93
CA ALA A 116 8.51 6.98 -6.96
C ALA A 116 8.16 5.54 -7.37
N CYS A 117 6.93 5.29 -7.81
CA CYS A 117 6.51 4.00 -8.37
C CYS A 117 7.42 3.55 -9.52
N ARG A 118 7.74 4.47 -10.45
CA ARG A 118 8.64 4.21 -11.57
C ARG A 118 10.07 3.89 -11.13
N ARG A 119 10.60 4.65 -10.17
CA ARG A 119 12.00 4.54 -9.72
C ARG A 119 12.23 3.32 -8.83
N PHE A 120 11.28 3.01 -7.97
CA PHE A 120 11.45 2.01 -6.91
C PHE A 120 10.65 0.74 -7.14
N GLY A 121 9.89 0.63 -8.23
CA GLY A 121 9.18 -0.60 -8.57
C GLY A 121 7.97 -0.84 -7.67
N ALA A 122 7.04 0.12 -7.65
CA ALA A 122 5.75 0.02 -6.98
C ALA A 122 4.61 0.37 -7.95
N VAL A 123 3.39 -0.01 -7.61
CA VAL A 123 2.18 0.35 -8.36
C VAL A 123 1.10 0.88 -7.44
N TYR A 124 0.31 1.81 -7.96
CA TYR A 124 -0.94 2.23 -7.36
C TYR A 124 -2.11 1.53 -8.06
N THR A 125 -3.02 0.95 -7.29
CA THR A 125 -4.24 0.32 -7.78
C THR A 125 -5.47 1.03 -7.21
N ILE A 126 -6.49 1.16 -8.06
CA ILE A 126 -7.80 1.67 -7.66
C ILE A 126 -8.66 0.47 -7.25
N PHE A 127 -9.20 0.51 -6.03
CA PHE A 127 -10.13 -0.51 -5.55
C PHE A 127 -11.47 -0.37 -6.28
N THR A 128 -11.98 -1.47 -6.82
CA THR A 128 -13.26 -1.57 -7.55
C THR A 128 -14.09 -2.73 -7.04
#